data_AF-A7I576-F1
#
_entry.id   AF-A7I576-F1
#
_cell.length_a   1.000
_cell.length_b   1.000
_cell.length_c   1.000
_cell.angle_alpha   90.00
_cell.angle_beta   90.00
_cell.angle_gamma   90.00
#
_symmetry.space_group_name_H-M   'P 1'
#
loop_
_entity.id
_entity.type
_entity.pdbx_description
1 polymer ?
#
loop_
_entity_poly.entity_id
_entity_poly.type
_entity_poly.pdbx_seq_one_letter_code
_entity_poly.pdbx_strand_id
1 'polypeptide(L)'
;MTSKNMIAQTETILKYCVLGLLIVFALATLFAFVINWETWFFGRKLDGLPAGIALGVTWLAAALLAAALIKFPRMDPLLGGLTAVYFGFLFVNSSMTIQKVSYTHQGFSPVLAAFAILSIAFFIVALIKRYQENSKIRP
;
A
#
# COMPACT_ATOMS: atom_id res chain seq x y z
N MET A 1 29.67 2.28 -12.78
CA MET A 1 28.56 2.63 -11.87
C MET A 1 28.81 1.93 -10.53
N THR A 2 28.99 2.66 -9.43
CA THR A 2 29.28 2.04 -8.13
C THR A 2 28.01 1.39 -7.55
N SER A 3 28.15 0.27 -6.84
CA SER A 3 27.03 -0.47 -6.21
C SER A 3 26.11 0.45 -5.39
N LYS A 4 26.66 1.47 -4.73
CA LYS A 4 25.90 2.49 -3.96
C LYS A 4 24.95 3.32 -4.83
N ASN A 5 25.42 3.73 -6.02
CA ASN A 5 24.59 4.52 -6.93
C ASN A 5 23.44 3.68 -7.51
N MET A 6 23.66 2.38 -7.71
CA MET A 6 22.59 1.47 -8.14
C MET A 6 21.52 1.30 -7.06
N ILE A 7 21.90 1.09 -5.79
CA ILE A 7 20.94 0.92 -4.68
C ILE A 7 20.08 2.18 -4.50
N ALA A 8 20.69 3.37 -4.51
CA ALA A 8 19.98 4.64 -4.37
C ALA A 8 18.98 4.90 -5.52
N GLN A 9 19.36 4.54 -6.75
CA GLN A 9 18.45 4.65 -7.90
C GLN A 9 17.29 3.66 -7.79
N THR A 10 17.56 2.40 -7.45
CA THR A 10 16.52 1.39 -7.26
C THR A 10 15.53 1.78 -6.17
N GLU A 11 16.01 2.29 -5.03
CA GLU A 11 15.16 2.81 -3.95
C GLU A 11 14.25 3.93 -4.46
N THR A 12 14.81 4.87 -5.22
CA THR A 12 14.07 6.01 -5.76
C THR A 12 12.96 5.55 -6.71
N ILE A 13 13.28 4.63 -7.62
CA ILE A 13 12.30 4.05 -8.55
C ILE A 13 11.18 3.33 -7.77
N LEU A 14 11.54 2.46 -6.83
CA LEU A 14 10.58 1.73 -6.00
C LEU A 14 9.71 2.67 -5.18
N LYS A 15 10.29 3.73 -4.62
CA LYS A 15 9.56 4.77 -3.87
C LYS A 15 8.49 5.42 -4.74
N TYR A 16 8.83 5.84 -5.96
CA TYR A 16 7.86 6.43 -6.87
C TYR A 16 6.81 5.43 -7.35
N CYS A 17 7.18 4.16 -7.56
CA CYS A 17 6.21 3.10 -7.84
C CYS A 17 5.21 2.94 -6.70
N VAL A 18 5.69 2.76 -5.46
CA VAL A 18 4.83 2.63 -4.26
C VAL A 18 3.98 3.88 -4.06
N LEU A 19 4.53 5.07 -4.29
CA LEU A 19 3.78 6.31 -4.23
C LEU A 19 2.64 6.34 -5.24
N GLY A 20 2.93 6.00 -6.51
CA GLY A 20 1.92 5.89 -7.56
C GLY A 20 0.83 4.90 -7.21
N LEU A 21 1.20 3.73 -6.67
CA LEU A 21 0.25 2.72 -6.19
C LEU A 21 -0.66 3.26 -5.07
N LEU A 22 -0.09 3.93 -4.06
CA LEU A 22 -0.87 4.51 -2.97
C LEU A 22 -1.85 5.57 -3.47
N ILE A 23 -1.42 6.43 -4.40
CA ILE A 23 -2.27 7.48 -4.98
C ILE A 23 -3.41 6.85 -5.78
N VAL A 24 -3.10 5.93 -6.71
CA VAL A 24 -4.12 5.26 -7.53
C VAL A 24 -5.10 4.49 -6.65
N PHE A 25 -4.59 3.78 -5.64
CA PHE A 25 -5.42 3.03 -4.71
C PHE A 25 -6.29 3.94 -3.84
N ALA A 26 -5.76 5.06 -3.35
CA ALA A 26 -6.52 6.07 -2.62
C ALA A 26 -7.64 6.63 -3.51
N LEU A 27 -7.35 7.00 -4.76
CA LEU A 27 -8.38 7.50 -5.68
C LEU A 27 -9.46 6.45 -5.97
N ALA A 28 -9.08 5.20 -6.20
CA ALA A 28 -10.03 4.12 -6.43
C ALA A 28 -10.93 3.86 -5.22
N THR A 29 -10.37 3.87 -4.01
CA THR A 29 -11.13 3.66 -2.76
C THR A 29 -11.99 4.87 -2.41
N LEU A 30 -11.54 6.09 -2.70
CA LEU A 30 -12.36 7.30 -2.60
C LEU A 30 -13.55 7.25 -3.54
N PHE A 31 -13.33 6.84 -4.79
CA PHE A 31 -14.40 6.69 -5.77
C PHE A 31 -15.42 5.64 -5.33
N ALA A 32 -14.96 4.48 -4.85
CA ALA A 32 -15.82 3.45 -4.28
C ALA A 32 -16.58 3.95 -3.04
N PHE A 33 -15.94 4.76 -2.19
CA PHE A 33 -16.57 5.39 -1.04
C PHE A 33 -17.70 6.33 -1.45
N VAL A 34 -17.45 7.21 -2.42
CA VAL A 34 -18.45 8.16 -2.94
C VAL A 34 -19.65 7.41 -3.54
N ILE A 35 -19.40 6.38 -4.37
CA ILE A 35 -20.48 5.56 -4.93
C ILE A 35 -21.28 4.86 -3.84
N ASN A 36 -20.62 4.23 -2.87
CA ASN A 36 -21.31 3.54 -1.77
C ASN A 36 -22.17 4.51 -0.96
N TRP A 37 -21.64 5.70 -0.68
CA TRP A 37 -22.37 6.75 0.03
C TRP A 37 -23.58 7.26 -0.76
N GLU A 38 -23.39 7.55 -2.04
CA GLU A 38 -24.46 7.98 -2.95
C GLU A 38 -25.56 6.92 -3.04
N THR A 39 -25.16 5.66 -3.23
CA THR A 39 -26.10 4.54 -3.37
C THR A 39 -26.90 4.34 -2.08
N TRP A 40 -26.24 4.43 -0.92
CA TRP A 40 -26.88 4.36 0.38
C TRP A 40 -27.88 5.51 0.60
N PHE A 41 -27.50 6.74 0.25
CA PHE A 41 -28.35 7.93 0.36
C PHE A 41 -29.59 7.85 -0.54
N PHE A 42 -29.46 7.31 -1.75
CA PHE A 42 -30.58 7.12 -2.68
C PHE A 42 -31.33 5.79 -2.51
N GLY A 43 -31.09 5.06 -1.42
CA GLY A 43 -31.89 3.89 -1.03
C GLY A 43 -31.72 2.64 -1.90
N ARG A 44 -30.71 2.60 -2.79
CA ARG A 44 -30.34 1.36 -3.50
C ARG A 44 -29.37 0.58 -2.61
N LYS A 45 -29.61 -0.71 -2.39
CA LYS A 45 -28.78 -1.52 -1.49
C LYS A 45 -27.36 -1.70 -2.05
N LEU A 46 -26.42 -0.93 -1.52
CA LEU A 46 -25.03 -1.34 -1.30
C LEU A 46 -24.82 -1.41 0.22
N ASP A 47 -23.81 -2.14 0.68
CA ASP A 47 -23.57 -2.62 2.07
C ASP A 47 -23.64 -1.57 3.21
N GLY A 48 -23.89 -0.30 2.89
CA GLY A 48 -24.39 0.71 3.80
C GLY A 48 -23.29 1.44 4.55
N LEU A 49 -23.63 2.00 5.72
CA LEU A 49 -22.71 2.74 6.59
C LEU A 49 -21.44 1.95 6.94
N PRO A 50 -21.47 0.64 7.28
CA PRO A 50 -20.26 -0.11 7.62
C PRO A 50 -19.24 -0.19 6.47
N ALA A 51 -19.71 -0.43 5.24
CA ALA A 51 -18.84 -0.46 4.07
C ALA A 51 -18.27 0.93 3.74
N GLY A 52 -19.08 1.98 3.93
CA GLY A 52 -18.62 3.36 3.79
C GLY A 52 -17.48 3.69 4.76
N ILE A 53 -17.62 3.33 6.04
CA ILE A 53 -16.55 3.55 7.04
C ILE A 53 -15.29 2.77 6.66
N ALA A 54 -15.43 1.49 6.27
CA ALA A 54 -14.28 0.67 5.87
C ALA A 54 -13.53 1.26 4.65
N LEU A 55 -14.26 1.68 3.62
CA LEU A 55 -13.70 2.33 2.43
C LEU A 55 -13.05 3.67 2.77
N GLY A 56 -13.70 4.48 3.61
CA GLY A 56 -13.18 5.77 4.06
C GLY A 56 -11.89 5.64 4.85
N VAL A 57 -11.80 4.70 5.80
CA VAL A 57 -10.57 4.43 6.57
C VAL A 57 -9.46 3.93 5.64
N THR A 58 -9.80 3.06 4.69
CA THR A 58 -8.85 2.51 3.71
C THR A 58 -8.29 3.63 2.81
N TRP A 59 -9.16 4.48 2.28
CA TRP A 59 -8.76 5.67 1.52
C TRP A 59 -7.85 6.58 2.34
N LEU A 60 -8.26 6.91 3.56
CA LEU A 60 -7.53 7.84 4.43
C LEU A 60 -6.15 7.28 4.77
N ALA A 61 -6.04 6.00 5.09
CA ALA A 61 -4.77 5.34 5.36
C ALA A 61 -3.82 5.39 4.15
N ALA A 62 -4.32 5.09 2.94
CA ALA A 62 -3.51 5.19 1.72
C ALA A 62 -3.06 6.63 1.44
N ALA A 63 -3.95 7.60 1.60
CA ALA A 63 -3.65 9.02 1.38
C ALA A 63 -2.61 9.55 2.39
N LEU A 64 -2.75 9.19 3.67
CA LEU A 64 -1.80 9.57 4.71
C LEU A 64 -0.42 8.93 4.49
N LEU A 65 -0.37 7.66 4.08
CA LEU A 65 0.90 7.00 3.74
C LEU A 65 1.56 7.66 2.53
N ALA A 66 0.81 7.99 1.49
CA ALA A 66 1.34 8.72 0.32
C ALA A 66 1.91 10.08 0.73
N ALA A 67 1.15 10.86 1.51
CA ALA A 67 1.59 12.16 2.00
C ALA A 67 2.85 12.05 2.88
N ALA A 68 2.90 11.04 3.75
CA ALA A 68 4.07 10.79 4.61
C ALA A 68 5.32 10.43 3.80
N LEU A 69 5.18 9.62 2.73
CA LEU A 69 6.29 9.21 1.86
C LEU A 69 6.93 10.39 1.12
N ILE A 70 6.11 11.41 0.78
CA ILE A 70 6.58 12.66 0.17
C ILE A 70 7.22 13.56 1.23
N LYS A 71 6.56 13.74 2.39
CA LYS A 71 6.95 14.72 3.40
C LYS A 71 8.17 14.31 4.24
N PHE A 72 8.35 13.01 4.48
CA PHE A 72 9.36 12.50 5.43
C PHE A 72 10.34 11.49 4.79
N PRO A 73 11.25 11.93 3.89
CA PRO A 73 12.21 11.04 3.24
C PRO A 73 13.19 10.36 4.21
N ARG A 74 13.43 10.94 5.39
CA ARG A 74 14.28 10.32 6.43
C ARG A 74 13.65 9.08 7.08
N MET A 75 12.34 8.89 6.91
CA MET A 75 11.58 7.79 7.50
C MET A 75 11.23 6.70 6.48
N ASP A 76 11.86 6.71 5.30
CA ASP A 76 11.64 5.76 4.20
C ASP A 76 11.57 4.28 4.63
N PRO A 77 12.46 3.72 5.49
CA PRO A 77 12.32 2.33 5.91
C PRO A 77 11.10 2.11 6.82
N LEU A 78 10.75 3.05 7.69
CA LEU A 78 9.56 2.91 8.53
C LEU A 78 8.28 3.00 7.68
N LEU A 79 8.23 3.96 6.76
CA LEU A 79 7.12 4.14 5.84
C LEU A 79 7.00 2.95 4.87
N GLY A 80 8.12 2.42 4.38
CA GLY A 80 8.14 1.20 3.58
C GLY A 80 7.54 0.01 4.35
N GLY A 81 7.92 -0.17 5.61
CA GLY A 81 7.34 -1.19 6.47
C GLY A 81 5.83 -1.02 6.67
N LEU A 82 5.38 0.21 6.95
CA LEU A 82 3.96 0.52 7.08
C LEU A 82 3.18 0.26 5.78
N THR A 83 3.74 0.62 4.62
CA THR A 83 3.10 0.33 3.32
C THR A 83 3.02 -1.17 3.04
N ALA A 84 4.04 -1.94 3.40
CA ALA A 84 4.05 -3.39 3.27
C ALA A 84 2.99 -4.04 4.17
N VAL A 85 2.86 -3.59 5.42
CA VAL A 85 1.80 -4.05 6.34
C VAL A 85 0.42 -3.68 5.80
N TYR A 86 0.25 -2.46 5.30
CA TYR A 86 -1.00 -1.98 4.75
C TYR A 86 -1.48 -2.80 3.55
N PHE A 87 -0.64 -2.96 2.51
CA PHE A 87 -0.99 -3.76 1.34
C PHE A 87 -1.04 -5.26 1.63
N GLY A 88 -0.19 -5.76 2.55
CA GLY A 88 -0.23 -7.14 3.02
C GLY A 88 -1.55 -7.46 3.71
N PHE A 89 -2.02 -6.58 4.60
CA PHE A 89 -3.33 -6.73 5.24
C PHE A 89 -4.47 -6.75 4.22
N LEU A 90 -4.46 -5.81 3.27
CA LEU A 90 -5.47 -5.76 2.19
C LEU A 90 -5.46 -7.03 1.32
N PHE A 91 -4.28 -7.54 0.99
CA PHE A 91 -4.12 -8.77 0.22
C PHE A 91 -4.71 -9.98 0.96
N VAL A 92 -4.40 -10.13 2.25
CA VAL A 92 -4.95 -11.22 3.09
C VAL A 92 -6.46 -11.09 3.22
N ASN A 93 -6.96 -9.90 3.53
CA ASN A 93 -8.40 -9.66 3.67
C ASN A 93 -9.14 -9.95 2.36
N SER A 94 -8.62 -9.50 1.22
CA SER A 94 -9.21 -9.79 -0.09
C SER A 94 -9.19 -11.28 -0.41
N SER A 95 -8.09 -11.98 -0.10
CA SER A 95 -7.98 -13.42 -0.33
C SER A 95 -8.98 -14.21 0.53
N MET A 96 -9.17 -13.82 1.80
CA MET A 96 -10.21 -14.39 2.67
C MET A 96 -11.61 -14.17 2.11
N THR A 97 -11.91 -12.98 1.60
CA THR A 97 -13.21 -12.70 0.97
C THR A 97 -13.43 -13.53 -0.28
N ILE A 98 -12.43 -13.63 -1.17
CA ILE A 98 -12.52 -14.46 -2.39
C ILE A 98 -12.80 -15.92 -2.04
N GLN A 99 -12.08 -16.47 -1.05
CA GLN A 99 -12.28 -17.86 -0.62
C GLN A 99 -13.67 -18.10 -0.02
N LYS A 100 -14.19 -17.13 0.76
CA LYS A 100 -15.54 -17.22 1.35
C LYS A 100 -16.65 -17.12 0.30
N VAL A 101 -16.48 -16.28 -0.71
CA VAL A 101 -17.52 -16.02 -1.72
C VAL A 101 -17.49 -17.06 -2.84
N SER A 102 -16.31 -17.55 -3.23
CA SER A 102 -16.17 -18.40 -4.41
C SER A 102 -16.38 -19.90 -4.16
N TYR A 103 -16.49 -20.37 -2.91
CA TYR A 103 -16.74 -21.76 -2.43
C TYR A 103 -15.89 -22.92 -3.04
N THR A 104 -15.20 -22.72 -4.16
CA THR A 104 -14.65 -23.78 -5.03
C THR A 104 -13.27 -23.43 -5.58
N HIS A 105 -12.79 -22.19 -5.41
CA HIS A 105 -11.48 -21.76 -5.94
C HIS A 105 -10.60 -21.15 -4.85
N GLN A 106 -9.38 -21.68 -4.70
CA GLN A 106 -8.27 -21.09 -3.95
C GLN A 106 -7.71 -19.88 -4.73
N GLY A 107 -8.54 -18.85 -4.89
CA GLY A 107 -8.18 -17.61 -5.58
C GLY A 107 -7.56 -16.60 -4.64
N PHE A 108 -6.63 -15.81 -5.15
CA PHE A 108 -6.14 -14.59 -4.52
C PHE A 108 -6.19 -13.45 -5.55
N SER A 109 -6.16 -12.20 -5.07
CA SER A 109 -6.11 -11.04 -5.96
C SER A 109 -4.67 -10.82 -6.45
N PRO A 110 -4.35 -11.06 -7.74
CA PRO A 110 -2.99 -10.88 -8.25
C PRO A 110 -2.56 -9.40 -8.20
N VAL A 111 -3.51 -8.46 -8.30
CA VAL A 111 -3.24 -7.03 -8.21
C VAL A 111 -2.75 -6.66 -6.81
N LEU A 112 -3.45 -7.11 -5.77
CA LEU A 112 -3.05 -6.82 -4.38
C LEU A 112 -1.77 -7.58 -4.00
N ALA A 113 -1.55 -8.77 -4.56
CA ALA A 113 -0.29 -9.49 -4.40
C ALA A 113 0.89 -8.67 -4.96
N ALA A 114 0.74 -8.12 -6.17
CA ALA A 114 1.76 -7.29 -6.79
C ALA A 114 2.06 -6.02 -5.96
N PHE A 115 1.02 -5.38 -5.39
CA PHE A 115 1.20 -4.19 -4.54
C PHE A 115 1.94 -4.52 -3.24
N ALA A 116 1.62 -5.65 -2.61
CA ALA A 116 2.30 -6.14 -1.43
C ALA A 116 3.78 -6.45 -1.73
N ILE A 117 4.07 -7.16 -2.83
CA ILE A 117 5.44 -7.51 -3.25
C ILE A 117 6.26 -6.24 -3.52
N LEU A 118 5.72 -5.27 -4.26
CA LEU A 118 6.42 -4.01 -4.54
C LEU A 118 6.71 -3.22 -3.26
N SER A 119 5.78 -3.21 -2.31
CA SER A 119 5.95 -2.53 -1.02
C SER A 119 7.01 -3.22 -0.14
N ILE A 120 7.04 -4.55 -0.15
CA ILE A 120 8.07 -5.34 0.54
C ILE A 120 9.44 -5.10 -0.10
N ALA A 121 9.52 -5.09 -1.43
CA ALA A 121 10.76 -4.81 -2.15
C ALA A 121 11.31 -3.41 -1.80
N PHE A 122 10.44 -2.39 -1.78
CA PHE A 122 10.82 -1.05 -1.35
C PHE A 122 11.36 -1.04 0.09
N PHE A 123 10.66 -1.70 1.03
CA PHE A 123 11.10 -1.80 2.42
C PHE A 123 12.48 -2.45 2.58
N ILE A 124 12.71 -3.57 1.89
CA ILE A 124 14.00 -4.28 1.93
C ILE A 124 15.13 -3.39 1.40
N VAL A 125 14.92 -2.71 0.28
CA VAL A 125 15.94 -1.82 -0.31
C VAL A 125 16.23 -0.63 0.63
N ALA A 126 15.20 -0.02 1.22
CA ALA A 126 15.35 1.06 2.19
C ALA A 126 16.11 0.61 3.46
N LEU A 127 15.87 -0.62 3.92
CA LEU A 127 16.63 -1.22 5.03
C LEU A 127 18.09 -1.46 4.68
N ILE A 128 18.37 -2.04 3.51
CA ILE A 128 19.75 -2.33 3.06
C ILE A 128 20.55 -1.03 2.98
N LYS A 129 19.98 0.02 2.39
CA LYS A 129 20.63 1.34 2.32
C LYS A 129 20.95 1.88 3.72
N ARG A 130 19.98 1.87 4.63
CA ARG A 130 20.18 2.36 6.01
C ARG A 130 21.22 1.55 6.77
N TYR A 131 21.28 0.24 6.53
CA TYR A 131 22.32 -0.61 7.11
C TYR A 131 23.72 -0.24 6.59
N GLN A 132 23.87 0.00 5.28
CA GLN A 132 25.13 0.44 4.67
C GLN A 132 25.58 1.84 5.13
N GLU A 133 24.63 2.73 5.45
CA GLU A 133 24.94 4.03 6.02
C GLU A 133 25.43 3.92 7.46
N ASN A 134 24.78 3.07 8.27
CA ASN A 134 25.15 2.85 9.68
C ASN A 134 26.48 2.10 9.85
N SER A 135 26.82 1.15 8.97
CA SER A 135 28.08 0.39 9.05
C SER A 135 29.32 1.23 8.79
N LYS A 136 29.19 2.40 8.15
CA LYS A 136 30.30 3.36 7.97
C LYS A 136 30.58 4.21 9.21
N ILE A 137 29.65 4.27 10.16
CA ILE A 137 29.73 5.15 11.33
C ILE A 137 30.38 4.43 12.52
N ARG A 138 30.46 3.09 12.49
CA ARG A 138 31.19 2.32 13.50
C ARG A 138 32.62 2.05 13.01
N PRO A 139 33.65 2.59 13.69
CA PRO A 139 35.05 2.27 13.43
C PRO A 139 35.37 0.80 13.76
#